data_AF-A0A416TNP9-F1
#
_entry.id   AF-A0A416TNP9-F1
#
_cell.length_a   1.000
_cell.length_b   1.000
_cell.length_c   1.000
_cell.angle_alpha   90.00
_cell.angle_beta   90.00
_cell.angle_gamma   90.00
#
_symmetry.space_group_name_H-M   'P 1'
#
loop_
_entity.id
_entity.type
_entity.pdbx_description
1 polymer ?
#
loop_
_entity_poly.entity_id
_entity_poly.type
_entity_poly.pdbx_seq_one_letter_code
_entity_poly.pdbx_strand_id
1 'polypeptide(L)'
;MHYTREAAIERLLRSFSSCYNIQLVEDDQTPITARCDFFEHSGQYVISKKAELWSADNEEFLYVLSIPHLTLELYEQWRDHVQAEAMERIHVGPGHMASYITPIFICDTCDEAARKALKKCRIYKSFHFSLHGWMDHHTALVELSTGQIDGNLGGRHTAKILKKVLYSQTLKGES
;
A
#
# COMPACT_ATOMS: atom_id res chain seq x y z
N MET A 1 21.31 5.97 -9.44
CA MET A 1 20.39 5.96 -10.60
C MET A 1 19.30 6.95 -10.26
N HIS A 2 19.18 8.07 -11.00
CA HIS A 2 18.03 8.95 -10.85
C HIS A 2 16.87 8.27 -11.57
N TYR A 3 15.87 7.79 -10.83
CA TYR A 3 14.66 7.27 -11.43
C TYR A 3 13.79 8.42 -11.91
N THR A 4 13.15 8.27 -13.06
CA THR A 4 11.90 9.01 -13.32
C THR A 4 10.77 8.35 -12.54
N ARG A 5 9.67 9.06 -12.31
CA ARG A 5 8.49 8.48 -11.63
C ARG A 5 7.99 7.24 -12.35
N GLU A 6 7.93 7.28 -13.69
CA GLU A 6 7.50 6.18 -14.54
C GLU A 6 8.41 4.95 -14.36
N ALA A 7 9.73 5.13 -14.39
CA ALA A 7 10.69 4.03 -14.21
C ALA A 7 10.63 3.43 -12.80
N ALA A 8 10.41 4.26 -11.77
CA ALA A 8 10.21 3.78 -10.40
C ALA A 8 8.92 2.96 -10.28
N ILE A 9 7.82 3.45 -10.87
CA ILE A 9 6.53 2.76 -10.89
C ILE A 9 6.63 1.43 -11.62
N GLU A 10 7.19 1.39 -12.83
CA GLU A 10 7.34 0.16 -13.61
C GLU A 10 8.12 -0.90 -12.82
N ARG A 11 9.22 -0.47 -12.17
CA ARG A 11 10.04 -1.36 -11.34
C ARG A 11 9.28 -1.89 -10.12
N LEU A 12 8.49 -1.06 -9.45
CA LEU A 12 7.65 -1.47 -8.32
C LEU A 12 6.59 -2.47 -8.76
N LEU A 13 5.84 -2.16 -9.82
CA LEU A 13 4.78 -3.02 -10.33
C LEU A 13 5.33 -4.37 -10.79
N ARG A 14 6.50 -4.39 -11.45
CA ARG A 14 7.19 -5.65 -11.80
C ARG A 14 7.58 -6.47 -10.57
N SER A 15 7.95 -5.83 -9.46
CA SER A 15 8.24 -6.53 -8.21
C SER A 15 6.96 -7.00 -7.50
N PHE A 16 5.85 -6.29 -7.65
CA PHE A 16 4.57 -6.63 -7.02
C PHE A 16 3.79 -7.69 -7.80
N SER A 17 4.02 -7.85 -9.10
CA SER A 17 3.26 -8.75 -9.97
C SER A 17 3.36 -10.22 -9.60
N SER A 18 4.32 -10.63 -8.77
CA SER A 18 4.41 -12.00 -8.26
C SER A 18 3.41 -12.30 -7.14
N CYS A 19 2.89 -11.27 -6.47
CA CYS A 19 2.06 -11.41 -5.27
C CYS A 19 0.70 -10.72 -5.40
N TYR A 20 0.62 -9.61 -6.13
CA TYR A 20 -0.59 -8.79 -6.24
C TYR A 20 -1.30 -8.97 -7.58
N ASN A 21 -2.62 -8.85 -7.54
CA ASN A 21 -3.45 -8.63 -8.72
C ASN A 21 -3.39 -7.15 -9.08
N ILE A 22 -2.68 -6.81 -10.16
CA ILE A 22 -2.43 -5.41 -10.57
C ILE A 22 -3.48 -4.96 -11.59
N GLN A 23 -4.09 -3.82 -11.33
CA GLN A 23 -4.97 -3.09 -12.24
C GLN A 23 -4.32 -1.74 -12.55
N LEU A 24 -3.91 -1.52 -13.80
CA LEU A 24 -3.41 -0.23 -14.25
C LEU A 24 -4.57 0.76 -14.39
N VAL A 25 -4.30 2.03 -14.08
CA VAL A 25 -5.26 3.12 -14.23
C VAL A 25 -4.73 4.05 -15.31
N GLU A 26 -5.41 4.04 -16.46
CA GLU A 26 -5.10 4.89 -17.63
C GLU A 26 -6.05 6.10 -17.65
N ASP A 27 -5.97 6.94 -16.61
CA ASP A 27 -6.76 8.15 -16.48
C ASP A 27 -5.88 9.33 -16.03
N ASP A 28 -5.67 10.29 -16.93
CA ASP A 28 -4.85 11.48 -16.69
C ASP A 28 -5.48 12.45 -15.69
N GLN A 29 -6.74 12.24 -15.27
CA GLN A 29 -7.42 13.06 -14.27
C GLN A 29 -7.10 12.66 -12.82
N THR A 30 -6.41 11.53 -12.62
CA THR A 30 -6.00 11.02 -11.31
C THR A 30 -4.49 10.75 -11.27
N PRO A 31 -3.81 10.99 -10.13
CA PRO A 31 -2.43 10.57 -9.95
C PRO A 31 -2.32 9.07 -9.67
N ILE A 32 -3.42 8.35 -9.45
CA ILE A 32 -3.39 6.90 -9.25
C ILE A 32 -2.98 6.26 -10.57
N THR A 33 -1.85 5.56 -10.59
CA THR A 33 -1.35 4.86 -11.78
C THR A 33 -1.66 3.37 -11.77
N ALA A 34 -1.85 2.80 -10.58
CA ALA A 34 -2.18 1.39 -10.42
C ALA A 34 -2.83 1.13 -9.06
N ARG A 35 -3.71 0.13 -9.04
CA ARG A 35 -4.17 -0.56 -7.83
C ARG A 35 -3.63 -1.98 -7.81
N CYS A 36 -3.17 -2.43 -6.66
CA CYS A 36 -2.61 -3.77 -6.44
C CYS A 36 -3.38 -4.41 -5.29
N ASP A 37 -4.17 -5.44 -5.60
CA ASP A 37 -5.00 -6.13 -4.62
C ASP A 37 -4.34 -7.45 -4.21
N PHE A 38 -4.24 -7.71 -2.91
CA PHE A 38 -3.77 -8.98 -2.35
C PHE A 38 -4.82 -9.56 -1.43
N PHE A 39 -5.07 -10.86 -1.56
CA PHE A 39 -6.02 -11.61 -0.74
C PHE A 39 -5.34 -12.89 -0.25
N GLU A 40 -5.27 -13.06 1.07
CA GLU A 40 -4.76 -14.24 1.73
C GLU A 40 -5.88 -14.88 2.55
N HIS A 41 -6.18 -16.13 2.23
CA HIS A 41 -7.12 -16.96 3.00
C HIS A 41 -6.33 -18.02 3.76
N SER A 42 -6.41 -18.00 5.09
CA SER A 42 -5.85 -19.03 5.94
C SER A 42 -6.94 -19.68 6.79
N GLY A 43 -6.97 -21.01 6.87
CA GLY A 43 -8.00 -21.72 7.64
C GLY A 43 -7.61 -23.16 7.98
N GLN A 44 -8.20 -23.67 9.06
CA GLN A 44 -8.01 -25.06 9.50
C GLN A 44 -9.35 -25.82 9.51
N TYR A 45 -9.41 -26.94 8.80
CA TYR A 45 -10.58 -27.82 8.74
C TYR A 45 -10.42 -29.02 9.68
N VAL A 46 -11.46 -29.39 10.44
CA VAL A 46 -11.49 -30.65 11.21
C VAL A 46 -12.47 -31.65 10.58
N ILE A 47 -12.02 -32.90 10.46
CA ILE A 47 -12.67 -34.02 9.76
C ILE A 47 -13.81 -34.63 10.60
N SER A 48 -14.74 -33.82 11.09
CA SER A 48 -16.04 -34.32 11.56
C SER A 48 -17.16 -33.43 11.02
N LYS A 49 -17.62 -33.78 9.81
CA LYS A 49 -18.79 -33.21 9.11
C LYS A 49 -18.84 -31.67 9.07
N LYS A 50 -18.04 -31.07 8.17
CA LYS A 50 -18.20 -29.67 7.67
C LYS A 50 -18.41 -28.61 8.77
N ALA A 51 -17.44 -28.47 9.67
CA ALA A 51 -17.31 -27.26 10.49
C ALA A 51 -15.92 -26.67 10.28
N GLU A 52 -15.85 -25.47 9.70
CA GLU A 52 -14.65 -24.65 9.67
C GLU A 52 -14.40 -24.13 11.09
N LEU A 53 -13.21 -24.36 11.65
CA LEU A 53 -12.91 -24.02 13.05
C LEU A 53 -12.64 -22.52 13.21
N TRP A 54 -11.99 -21.93 12.21
CA TRP A 54 -11.75 -20.50 12.02
C TRP A 54 -11.14 -20.27 10.62
N SER A 55 -11.53 -19.17 9.96
CA SER A 55 -10.84 -18.54 8.84
C SER A 55 -10.17 -17.27 9.34
N ALA A 56 -9.03 -16.95 8.75
CA ALA A 56 -8.35 -15.68 8.89
C ALA A 56 -8.03 -15.17 7.49
N ASP A 57 -8.87 -14.26 7.03
CA ASP A 57 -8.75 -13.58 5.75
C ASP A 57 -8.04 -12.24 5.97
N ASN A 58 -6.90 -12.07 5.29
CA ASN A 58 -6.19 -10.82 5.20
C ASN A 58 -6.31 -10.27 3.79
N GLU A 59 -6.54 -8.96 3.67
CA GLU A 59 -6.54 -8.29 2.39
C GLU A 59 -5.72 -7.00 2.42
N GLU A 60 -5.10 -6.67 1.30
CA GLU A 60 -4.40 -5.41 1.13
C GLU A 60 -4.82 -4.76 -0.19
N PHE A 61 -5.21 -3.49 -0.09
CA PHE A 61 -5.52 -2.62 -1.23
C PHE A 61 -4.45 -1.54 -1.31
N LEU A 62 -3.46 -1.78 -2.18
CA LEU A 62 -2.32 -0.90 -2.39
C LEU A 62 -2.58 -0.01 -3.61
N TYR A 63 -2.34 1.28 -3.46
CA TYR A 63 -2.51 2.27 -4.52
C TYR A 63 -1.17 2.95 -4.79
N VAL A 64 -0.77 3.02 -6.06
CA VAL A 64 0.44 3.73 -6.47
C VAL A 64 0.04 5.07 -7.04
N LEU A 65 0.52 6.16 -6.43
CA LEU A 65 0.22 7.53 -6.82
C LEU A 65 1.48 8.21 -7.36
N SER A 66 1.38 8.82 -8.54
CA SER A 66 2.44 9.58 -9.18
C SER A 66 2.15 11.07 -9.13
N ILE A 67 2.88 11.82 -8.29
CA ILE A 67 2.66 13.25 -8.08
C ILE A 67 4.00 13.98 -8.22
N PRO A 68 4.18 14.97 -9.11
CA PRO A 68 5.49 15.59 -9.32
C PRO A 68 6.06 16.22 -8.04
N HIS A 69 5.25 17.05 -7.38
CA HIS A 69 5.59 17.70 -6.13
C HIS A 69 4.49 17.46 -5.10
N LEU A 70 4.81 16.77 -4.01
CA LEU A 70 3.83 16.42 -2.99
C LEU A 70 3.70 17.54 -1.95
N THR A 71 2.60 18.28 -2.05
CA THR A 71 2.19 19.28 -1.05
C THR A 71 1.34 18.62 0.05
N LEU A 72 1.13 19.34 1.16
CA LEU A 72 0.26 18.86 2.24
C LEU A 72 -1.18 18.64 1.75
N GLU A 73 -1.72 19.60 0.98
CA GLU A 73 -3.07 19.53 0.43
C GLU A 73 -3.27 18.31 -0.46
N LEU A 74 -2.33 18.04 -1.38
CA LEU A 74 -2.37 16.86 -2.24
C LEU A 74 -2.27 15.57 -1.43
N TYR A 75 -1.38 15.53 -0.43
CA TYR A 75 -1.27 14.37 0.45
C TYR A 75 -2.60 14.07 1.16
N GLU A 76 -3.23 15.07 1.77
CA GLU A 76 -4.48 14.89 2.52
C GLU A 76 -5.64 14.52 1.60
N GLN A 77 -5.79 15.21 0.48
CA GLN A 77 -6.81 14.90 -0.54
C GLN A 77 -6.73 13.44 -0.99
N TRP A 78 -5.55 12.99 -1.41
CA TRP A 78 -5.39 11.66 -1.98
C TRP A 78 -5.33 10.56 -0.92
N ARG A 79 -4.86 10.86 0.30
CA ARG A 79 -5.02 9.96 1.46
C ARG A 79 -6.50 9.68 1.70
N ASP A 80 -7.32 10.72 1.76
CA ASP A 80 -8.74 10.58 2.11
C ASP A 80 -9.54 9.93 0.96
N HIS A 81 -9.21 10.26 -0.29
CA HIS A 81 -9.79 9.62 -1.46
C HIS A 81 -9.51 8.12 -1.50
N VAL A 82 -8.23 7.72 -1.42
CA VAL A 82 -7.84 6.30 -1.41
C VAL A 82 -8.43 5.58 -0.20
N GLN A 83 -8.45 6.22 0.96
CA GLN A 83 -9.07 5.66 2.15
C GLN A 83 -10.56 5.36 1.94
N ALA A 84 -11.31 6.30 1.36
CA ALA A 84 -12.74 6.11 1.08
C ALA A 84 -12.96 5.02 0.04
N GLU A 85 -12.24 5.06 -1.09
CA GLU A 85 -12.37 4.07 -2.16
C GLU A 85 -12.05 2.65 -1.67
N ALA A 86 -10.92 2.47 -0.97
CA ALA A 86 -10.52 1.16 -0.48
C ALA A 86 -11.47 0.63 0.61
N MET A 87 -12.05 1.52 1.43
CA MET A 87 -13.06 1.12 2.42
C MET A 87 -14.32 0.51 1.80
N GLU A 88 -14.70 0.90 0.59
CA GLU A 88 -15.83 0.29 -0.14
C GLU A 88 -15.51 -1.11 -0.68
N ARG A 89 -14.22 -1.45 -0.77
CA ARG A 89 -13.74 -2.73 -1.31
C ARG A 89 -13.51 -3.79 -0.23
N ILE A 90 -13.40 -3.38 1.04
CA ILE A 90 -13.10 -4.29 2.14
C ILE A 90 -14.24 -5.29 2.34
N HIS A 91 -13.90 -6.57 2.37
CA HIS A 91 -14.82 -7.67 2.62
C HIS A 91 -15.02 -7.87 4.13
N VAL A 92 -15.86 -7.04 4.74
CA VAL A 92 -16.18 -7.16 6.16
C VAL A 92 -17.18 -8.31 6.39
N GLY A 93 -16.78 -9.35 7.11
CA GLY A 93 -17.67 -10.44 7.50
C GLY A 93 -17.00 -11.46 8.44
N PRO A 94 -17.70 -12.57 8.76
CA PRO A 94 -17.09 -13.72 9.42
C PRO A 94 -15.86 -14.19 8.63
N GLY A 95 -14.75 -14.47 9.32
CA GLY A 95 -13.47 -14.85 8.69
C GLY A 95 -12.54 -13.68 8.37
N HIS A 96 -13.07 -12.46 8.20
CA HIS A 96 -12.23 -11.26 7.99
C HIS A 96 -11.41 -10.95 9.25
N MET A 97 -10.09 -10.98 9.12
CA MET A 97 -9.14 -10.72 10.21
C MET A 97 -8.55 -9.32 10.12
N ALA A 98 -7.96 -8.97 8.98
CA ALA A 98 -7.30 -7.67 8.80
C ALA A 98 -7.35 -7.20 7.35
N SER A 99 -7.54 -5.89 7.20
CA SER A 99 -7.42 -5.16 5.95
C SER A 99 -6.33 -4.11 6.05
N TYR A 100 -5.56 -3.94 4.99
CA TYR A 100 -4.55 -2.90 4.88
C TYR A 100 -4.86 -1.98 3.70
N ILE A 101 -4.88 -0.68 3.95
CA ILE A 101 -5.01 0.34 2.90
C ILE A 101 -3.64 1.01 2.77
N THR A 102 -2.99 0.82 1.62
CA THR A 102 -1.56 1.14 1.43
C THR A 102 -1.36 2.11 0.27
N PRO A 103 -1.61 3.42 0.45
CA PRO A 103 -1.25 4.41 -0.57
C PRO A 103 0.26 4.67 -0.54
N ILE A 104 0.90 4.49 -1.70
CA ILE A 104 2.30 4.76 -1.96
C ILE A 104 2.39 5.99 -2.85
N PHE A 105 2.92 7.07 -2.29
CA PHE A 105 3.17 8.32 -3.00
C PHE A 105 4.58 8.29 -3.61
N ILE A 106 4.67 8.45 -4.93
CA ILE A 106 5.93 8.58 -5.66
C ILE A 106 6.01 9.99 -6.23
N CYS A 107 7.00 10.75 -5.77
CA CYS A 107 7.17 12.14 -6.15
C CYS A 107 8.61 12.51 -6.47
N ASP A 108 8.79 13.57 -7.26
CA ASP A 108 10.12 14.11 -7.52
C ASP A 108 10.63 14.86 -6.28
N THR A 109 9.77 15.70 -5.68
CA THR A 109 10.05 16.46 -4.46
C THR A 109 8.85 16.45 -3.50
N CYS A 110 9.10 16.64 -2.20
CA CYS A 110 8.05 16.65 -1.17
C CYS A 110 8.23 17.78 -0.18
N ASP A 111 7.14 18.48 0.14
CA ASP A 111 7.13 19.45 1.23
C ASP A 111 7.31 18.75 2.59
N GLU A 112 8.12 19.36 3.47
CA GLU A 112 8.32 18.82 4.83
C GLU A 112 7.00 18.74 5.64
N ALA A 113 6.03 19.62 5.35
CA ALA A 113 4.71 19.56 5.94
C ALA A 113 3.96 18.27 5.53
N ALA A 114 3.98 17.93 4.24
CA ALA A 114 3.38 16.70 3.71
C ALA A 114 4.07 15.46 4.29
N ARG A 115 5.42 15.43 4.28
CA ARG A 115 6.21 14.34 4.88
C ARG A 115 5.87 14.13 6.35
N LYS A 116 5.76 15.21 7.12
CA LYS A 116 5.41 15.15 8.55
C LYS A 116 3.99 14.66 8.77
N ALA A 117 3.03 15.10 7.95
CA ALA A 117 1.66 14.60 8.00
C ALA A 117 1.59 13.11 7.68
N LEU A 118 2.28 12.66 6.62
CA LEU A 118 2.38 11.25 6.24
C LEU A 118 2.92 10.38 7.37
N LYS A 119 4.05 10.74 7.97
CA LYS A 119 4.66 9.96 9.07
C LYS A 119 3.79 9.90 10.33
N LYS A 120 2.93 10.90 10.54
CA LYS A 120 2.01 10.98 11.68
C LYS A 120 0.65 10.34 11.40
N CYS A 121 0.33 10.04 10.14
CA CYS A 121 -0.95 9.46 9.76
C CYS A 121 -1.21 8.16 10.51
N ARG A 122 -2.37 8.09 11.17
CA ARG A 122 -2.90 6.92 11.86
C ARG A 122 -4.39 6.87 11.61
N ILE A 123 -4.80 5.97 10.72
CA ILE A 123 -6.19 5.70 10.42
C ILE A 123 -6.40 4.22 10.69
N TYR A 124 -7.27 3.93 11.65
CA TYR A 124 -7.60 2.59 12.10
C TYR A 124 -9.10 2.48 12.25
N LYS A 125 -9.67 1.34 11.87
CA LYS A 125 -11.09 1.04 12.06
C LYS A 125 -11.25 -0.42 12.48
N SER A 126 -11.90 -0.65 13.61
CA SER A 126 -12.39 -1.99 13.95
C SER A 126 -13.79 -2.19 13.39
N PHE A 127 -14.11 -3.43 13.00
CA PHE A 127 -15.42 -3.81 12.51
C PHE A 127 -16.11 -4.72 13.53
N HIS A 128 -17.34 -4.39 13.90
CA HIS A 128 -18.13 -5.16 14.89
C HIS A 128 -17.34 -5.43 16.18
N PHE A 129 -16.73 -4.40 16.77
CA PHE A 129 -15.86 -4.52 17.96
C PHE A 129 -14.74 -5.56 17.78
N SER A 130 -14.15 -5.58 16.57
CA SER A 130 -13.10 -6.51 16.12
C SER A 130 -13.56 -7.96 15.92
N LEU A 131 -14.86 -8.28 16.03
CA LEU A 131 -15.38 -9.60 15.67
C LEU A 131 -15.28 -9.88 14.17
N HIS A 132 -15.35 -8.85 13.34
CA HIS A 132 -15.14 -8.94 11.88
C HIS A 132 -13.81 -8.27 11.50
N GLY A 133 -12.80 -8.43 12.35
CA GLY A 133 -11.46 -7.90 12.08
C GLY A 133 -11.36 -6.37 12.15
N TRP A 134 -10.30 -5.86 11.53
CA TRP A 134 -9.96 -4.44 11.54
C TRP A 134 -9.33 -4.00 10.22
N MET A 135 -9.20 -2.69 10.04
CA MET A 135 -8.46 -2.04 8.97
C MET A 135 -7.40 -1.11 9.56
N ASP A 136 -6.20 -1.13 8.98
CA ASP A 136 -5.12 -0.19 9.32
C ASP A 136 -4.50 0.43 8.06
N HIS A 137 -4.07 1.68 8.19
CA HIS A 137 -3.57 2.48 7.07
C HIS A 137 -2.04 2.52 7.01
N HIS A 138 -1.46 2.04 5.92
CA HIS A 138 -0.02 1.74 5.79
C HIS A 138 0.65 2.61 4.71
N THR A 139 0.54 3.93 4.82
CA THR A 139 1.08 4.85 3.79
C THR A 139 2.61 4.91 3.74
N ALA A 140 3.14 5.10 2.53
CA ALA A 140 4.56 5.33 2.27
C ALA A 140 4.79 6.43 1.23
N LEU A 141 5.98 7.05 1.29
CA LEU A 141 6.47 8.09 0.40
C LEU A 141 7.81 7.68 -0.20
N VAL A 142 7.98 7.87 -1.50
CA VAL A 142 9.25 7.82 -2.22
C VAL A 142 9.50 9.18 -2.84
N GLU A 143 10.53 9.88 -2.37
CA GLU A 143 11.00 11.13 -2.98
C GLU A 143 12.24 10.84 -3.84
N LEU A 144 12.12 11.02 -5.16
CA LEU A 144 13.13 10.61 -6.12
C LEU A 144 14.35 11.54 -6.17
N SER A 145 14.17 12.83 -5.93
CA SER A 145 15.27 13.82 -5.93
C SER A 145 16.32 13.53 -4.85
N THR A 146 15.88 13.01 -3.70
CA THR A 146 16.75 12.71 -2.54
C THR A 146 17.00 11.21 -2.37
N GLY A 147 16.17 10.36 -2.98
CA GLY A 147 16.13 8.92 -2.72
C GLY A 147 15.53 8.57 -1.35
N GLN A 148 14.95 9.55 -0.65
CA GLN A 148 14.38 9.34 0.67
C GLN A 148 13.07 8.54 0.58
N ILE A 149 12.92 7.59 1.49
CA ILE A 149 11.69 6.82 1.66
C ILE A 149 11.23 6.95 3.11
N ASP A 150 9.97 7.34 3.28
CA ASP A 150 9.32 7.43 4.57
C ASP A 150 8.04 6.57 4.58
N GLY A 151 7.62 6.17 5.77
CA GLY A 151 6.32 5.55 5.99
C GLY A 151 5.77 5.99 7.34
N ASN A 152 4.45 5.87 7.51
CA ASN A 152 3.85 6.00 8.83
C ASN A 152 4.20 4.77 9.70
N LEU A 153 3.63 4.67 10.90
CA LEU A 153 3.96 3.55 11.81
C LEU A 153 3.64 2.18 11.18
N GLY A 154 2.46 2.02 10.54
CA GLY A 154 2.07 0.79 9.83
C GLY A 154 2.90 0.55 8.58
N GLY A 155 3.12 1.59 7.78
CA GLY A 155 3.86 1.56 6.51
C GLY A 155 5.39 1.41 6.62
N ARG A 156 5.96 1.18 7.81
CA ARG A 156 7.41 0.94 7.97
C ARG A 156 7.89 -0.28 7.20
N HIS A 157 7.07 -1.33 7.14
CA HIS A 157 7.41 -2.53 6.38
C HIS A 157 7.37 -2.24 4.88
N THR A 158 6.32 -1.57 4.41
CA THR A 158 6.19 -1.07 3.04
C THR A 158 7.42 -0.24 2.63
N ALA A 159 7.80 0.75 3.43
CA ALA A 159 9.00 1.57 3.17
C ALA A 159 10.29 0.75 3.04
N LYS A 160 10.45 -0.33 3.82
CA LYS A 160 11.60 -1.25 3.69
C LYS A 160 11.56 -2.03 2.38
N ILE A 161 10.38 -2.50 1.95
CA ILE A 161 10.21 -3.17 0.66
C ILE A 161 10.55 -2.21 -0.47
N LEU A 162 9.99 -0.99 -0.46
CA LEU A 162 10.25 0.04 -1.47
C LEU A 162 11.76 0.33 -1.58
N LYS A 163 12.46 0.46 -0.44
CA LYS A 163 13.91 0.65 -0.44
C LYS A 163 14.66 -0.51 -1.07
N LYS A 164 14.26 -1.75 -0.79
CA LYS A 164 14.88 -2.94 -1.40
C LYS A 164 14.63 -2.98 -2.90
N VAL A 165 13.39 -2.77 -3.33
CA VAL A 165 13.03 -2.82 -4.75
C VAL A 165 13.74 -1.73 -5.53
N LEU A 166 13.67 -0.48 -5.08
CA LEU A 166 14.19 0.67 -5.83
C LEU A 166 15.70 0.87 -5.67
N TYR A 167 16.27 0.63 -4.49
CA TYR A 167 17.63 1.10 -4.17
C TYR A 167 18.58 0.01 -3.68
N SER A 168 18.14 -1.22 -3.45
CA SER A 168 19.11 -2.30 -3.26
C SER A 168 19.80 -2.57 -4.59
N GLN A 169 21.12 -2.47 -4.60
CA GLN A 169 21.90 -3.10 -5.66
C GLN A 169 21.59 -4.59 -5.57
N THR A 170 21.09 -5.19 -6.64
CA THR A 170 21.18 -6.63 -6.78
C THR A 170 22.68 -6.91 -6.73
N LEU A 171 23.18 -7.49 -5.64
CA LEU A 171 24.46 -8.18 -5.66
C LEU A 171 24.27 -9.37 -6.60
N LYS A 172 24.42 -9.13 -7.90
CA LYS A 172 24.75 -10.13 -8.88
C LYS A 172 25.90 -9.55 -9.68
N GLY A 173 27.09 -10.04 -9.33
CA GLY A 173 28.30 -9.76 -10.06
C GLY A 173 28.15 -10.17 -11.52
N GLU A 174 28.55 -9.26 -12.38
CA GLU A 174 29.18 -9.59 -13.64
C GLU A 174 30.63 -9.11 -13.47
N SER A 175 31.46 -10.07 -13.05
CA SER A 175 32.92 -10.05 -13.25
C SER A 175 33.21 -10.74 -14.58
#